data_AF-A0AAW5LMI5-F1
#
_entry.id   AF-A0AAW5LMI5-F1
#
_cell.length_a   1.000
_cell.length_b   1.000
_cell.length_c   1.000
_cell.angle_alpha   90.00
_cell.angle_beta   90.00
_cell.angle_gamma   90.00
#
_symmetry.space_group_name_H-M   'P 1'
#
loop_
_entity.id
_entity.type
_entity.pdbx_description
1 polymer ?
#
loop_
_entity_poly.entity_id
_entity_poly.type
_entity_poly.pdbx_seq_one_letter_code
_entity_poly.pdbx_strand_id
1 'polypeptide(L)'
;MTELDVVSDVVTHPEETYRRSRRASRRQQVQLNGEFHERVLKTKYWPALVWSLVLSIFSVANPLLMPFATNIQTQNLYAGMAMANGQIPYGDFFGTSGLLFYLLAFLGHLGGTFIIFGILQFIALLIAGVYFYKIVAYFSQSEHLATSSSHWFYVFIFALGFGGMYAEMFALPFLLTSVWFLVRYFENAVRDEAFILYGIDAALVFLIYPKSLILWLVAGLVLFIFNIQHRQVTRGIYQLLATIFGFLLILYAVGYYAFEAQILGTAIQQTFLYNLQLDFHHSYLYLALAIVSVFLLLSGFFKSFIQMVFSFKQGRHTYIKVLLLLTFLVQCVFIIGNANFQWSQLILLLPYGFTMSVVYLRDEDVEDYRGYLRRQFFLPLAICLGIIAQPAYLYLVQGDLRTDREQVANYIGEQTKDSDKIYVWDNSASIYLSSQRLSAATITTAEPYLNTDDNKNSLMYDVNKNEAKFVVVNKNLPILDEIKTNLESQYQSVQTTDYFTIYQKNE
;
A
#
# COMPACT_ATOMS: atom_id res chain seq x y z
N MET A 1 34.27 41.56 -70.05
CA MET A 1 34.46 42.04 -68.67
C MET A 1 33.15 41.76 -67.96
N THR A 2 33.19 40.83 -67.01
CA THR A 2 32.10 39.98 -66.51
C THR A 2 31.45 40.54 -65.25
N GLU A 3 30.11 40.54 -65.20
CA GLU A 3 29.32 40.58 -63.96
C GLU A 3 29.32 39.19 -63.32
N LEU A 4 30.26 38.95 -62.42
CA LEU A 4 30.33 37.78 -61.55
C LEU A 4 31.27 38.20 -60.41
N ASP A 5 30.70 38.64 -59.29
CA ASP A 5 31.27 38.57 -57.93
C ASP A 5 30.57 39.53 -56.97
N VAL A 6 29.27 39.32 -56.71
CA VAL A 6 28.62 39.82 -55.48
C VAL A 6 27.55 38.82 -55.02
N VAL A 7 27.89 37.54 -54.87
CA VAL A 7 27.06 36.59 -54.11
C VAL A 7 27.97 35.59 -53.39
N SER A 8 28.59 36.03 -52.30
CA SER A 8 29.10 35.08 -51.31
C SER A 8 29.23 35.80 -49.99
N ASP A 9 28.13 35.99 -49.27
CA ASP A 9 28.23 35.99 -47.82
C ASP A 9 26.88 35.71 -47.13
N VAL A 10 26.92 34.68 -46.30
CA VAL A 10 25.97 34.32 -45.23
C VAL A 10 24.58 33.84 -45.68
N VAL A 11 24.53 32.65 -46.28
CA VAL A 11 23.40 31.74 -46.06
C VAL A 11 23.85 30.70 -45.03
N THR A 12 23.69 31.00 -43.74
CA THR A 12 23.72 29.96 -42.71
C THR A 12 22.46 29.12 -42.88
N HIS A 13 22.61 27.94 -43.48
CA HIS A 13 21.51 27.01 -43.67
C HIS A 13 20.82 26.74 -42.32
N PRO A 14 19.49 26.91 -42.19
CA PRO A 14 18.75 26.65 -40.95
C PRO A 14 19.01 25.26 -40.37
N GLU A 15 19.31 24.29 -41.24
CA GLU A 15 19.68 22.93 -40.86
C GLU A 15 21.00 22.84 -40.07
N GLU A 16 22.00 23.66 -40.36
CA GLU A 16 23.28 23.61 -39.65
C GLU A 16 23.16 24.18 -38.23
N THR A 17 22.43 25.28 -38.08
CA THR A 17 22.12 25.90 -36.79
C THR A 17 21.27 24.96 -35.93
N TYR A 18 20.28 24.29 -36.55
CA TYR A 18 19.46 23.26 -35.91
C TYR A 18 20.29 22.03 -35.49
N ARG A 19 21.18 21.52 -36.37
CA ARG A 19 22.07 20.39 -36.07
C ARG A 19 23.08 20.74 -34.97
N ARG A 20 23.60 21.97 -34.93
CA ARG A 20 24.51 22.45 -33.87
C ARG A 20 23.80 22.58 -32.53
N SER A 21 22.60 23.16 -32.49
CA SER A 21 21.75 23.24 -31.30
C SER A 21 21.43 21.84 -30.74
N ARG A 22 21.03 20.90 -31.61
CA ARG A 22 20.73 19.52 -31.22
C ARG A 22 21.97 18.77 -30.72
N ARG A 23 23.15 19.01 -31.31
CA ARG A 23 24.44 18.44 -30.83
C ARG A 23 24.87 19.04 -29.50
N ALA A 24 24.67 20.35 -29.27
CA ALA A 24 24.98 21.02 -28.01
C ALA A 24 24.06 20.54 -26.88
N SER A 25 22.75 20.49 -27.13
CA SER A 25 21.76 19.91 -26.19
C SER A 25 22.05 18.44 -25.89
N ARG A 26 22.40 17.64 -26.90
CA ARG A 26 22.79 16.23 -26.72
C ARG A 26 24.09 16.07 -25.93
N ARG A 27 25.10 16.94 -26.15
CA ARG A 27 26.35 16.94 -25.36
C ARG A 27 26.10 17.32 -23.90
N GLN A 28 25.30 18.35 -23.66
CA GLN A 28 24.91 18.76 -22.31
C GLN A 28 24.12 17.67 -21.58
N GLN A 29 23.20 17.00 -22.28
CA GLN A 29 22.44 15.87 -21.71
C GLN A 29 23.32 14.64 -21.45
N VAL A 30 24.32 14.36 -22.28
CA VAL A 30 25.30 13.29 -22.05
C VAL A 30 26.19 13.61 -20.84
N GLN A 31 26.59 14.86 -20.67
CA GLN A 31 27.43 15.31 -19.56
C GLN A 31 26.69 15.28 -18.23
N LEU A 32 25.44 15.77 -18.18
CA LEU A 32 24.55 15.67 -17.00
C LEU A 32 24.24 14.21 -16.62
N ASN A 33 24.03 13.34 -17.61
CA ASN A 33 23.91 11.91 -17.36
C ASN A 33 25.19 11.31 -16.77
N GLY A 34 26.37 11.78 -17.19
CA GLY A 34 27.66 11.37 -16.62
C GLY A 34 27.77 11.73 -15.15
N GLU A 35 27.49 12.99 -14.79
CA GLU A 35 27.52 13.46 -13.40
C GLU A 35 26.51 12.73 -12.50
N PHE A 36 25.32 12.39 -13.02
CA PHE A 36 24.36 11.57 -12.30
C PHE A 36 24.92 10.16 -12.04
N HIS A 37 25.51 9.51 -13.05
CA HIS A 37 26.05 8.14 -12.90
C HIS A 37 27.24 8.10 -11.94
N GLU A 38 28.07 9.15 -11.89
CA GLU A 38 29.19 9.24 -10.94
C GLU A 38 28.72 9.34 -9.48
N ARG A 39 27.55 9.95 -9.22
CA ARG A 39 26.93 10.06 -7.89
C ARG A 39 26.14 8.82 -7.46
N VAL A 40 25.93 7.85 -8.35
CA VAL A 40 25.18 6.64 -8.03
C VAL A 40 26.11 5.59 -7.46
N LEU A 41 26.01 5.38 -6.14
CA LEU A 41 26.70 4.30 -5.46
C LEU A 41 26.18 2.92 -5.91
N LYS A 42 27.06 1.92 -5.87
CA LYS A 42 26.69 0.53 -6.17
C LYS A 42 25.59 0.06 -5.20
N THR A 43 24.49 -0.42 -5.77
CA THR A 43 23.36 -0.90 -4.98
C THR A 43 23.71 -2.22 -4.29
N LYS A 44 23.49 -2.29 -2.97
CA LYS A 44 23.58 -3.55 -2.22
C LYS A 44 22.20 -4.18 -2.12
N TYR A 45 22.07 -5.37 -2.71
CA TYR A 45 20.81 -6.11 -2.74
C TYR A 45 20.63 -7.01 -1.51
N TRP A 46 21.71 -7.36 -0.81
CA TRP A 46 21.67 -8.32 0.29
C TRP A 46 20.76 -7.91 1.46
N PRO A 47 20.67 -6.63 1.90
CA PRO A 47 19.78 -6.28 3.01
C PRO A 47 18.32 -6.53 2.60
N ALA A 48 17.98 -6.16 1.36
CA ALA A 48 16.65 -6.38 0.81
C ALA A 48 16.33 -7.87 0.70
N LEU A 49 17.27 -8.69 0.26
CA LEU A 49 17.09 -10.14 0.15
C LEU A 49 16.86 -10.79 1.52
N VAL A 50 17.73 -10.52 2.50
CA VAL A 50 17.65 -11.14 3.83
C VAL A 50 16.37 -10.72 4.55
N TRP A 51 16.07 -9.42 4.60
CA TRP A 51 14.89 -8.95 5.31
C TRP A 51 13.58 -9.34 4.62
N SER A 52 13.51 -9.29 3.29
CA SER A 52 12.30 -9.74 2.58
C SER A 52 12.02 -11.22 2.86
N LEU A 53 13.07 -12.04 2.97
CA LEU A 53 12.94 -13.45 3.35
C LEU A 53 12.42 -13.59 4.79
N VAL A 54 13.03 -12.88 5.75
CA VAL A 54 12.60 -12.88 7.15
C VAL A 54 11.13 -12.49 7.28
N LEU A 55 10.72 -11.34 6.73
CA LEU A 55 9.33 -10.86 6.82
C LEU A 55 8.33 -11.82 6.17
N SER A 56 8.73 -12.52 5.11
CA SER A 56 7.85 -13.47 4.41
C SER A 56 7.74 -14.82 5.15
N ILE A 57 8.80 -15.26 5.84
CA ILE A 57 8.75 -16.43 6.73
C ILE A 57 7.83 -16.16 7.94
N PHE A 58 7.91 -14.95 8.50
CA PHE A 58 7.06 -14.50 9.61
C PHE A 58 5.67 -13.99 9.17
N SER A 59 5.27 -14.27 7.93
CA SER A 59 3.97 -13.89 7.43
C SER A 59 2.88 -14.87 7.82
N VAL A 60 1.63 -14.39 7.96
CA VAL A 60 0.44 -15.22 8.18
C VAL A 60 0.08 -16.11 6.99
N ALA A 61 0.74 -15.93 5.84
CA ALA A 61 0.73 -16.93 4.76
C ALA A 61 1.31 -18.27 5.21
N ASN A 62 2.22 -18.27 6.20
CA ASN A 62 2.67 -19.48 6.86
C ASN A 62 1.50 -20.04 7.70
N PRO A 63 1.04 -21.27 7.45
CA PRO A 63 -0.06 -21.88 8.20
C PRO A 63 0.16 -21.88 9.72
N LEU A 64 1.41 -21.95 10.18
CA LEU A 64 1.75 -21.91 11.61
C LEU A 64 1.49 -20.54 12.25
N LEU A 65 1.44 -19.48 11.45
CA LEU A 65 1.27 -18.09 11.91
C LEU A 65 -0.11 -17.52 11.56
N MET A 66 -0.87 -18.18 10.68
CA MET A 66 -2.24 -17.79 10.32
C MET A 66 -3.18 -17.58 11.52
N PRO A 67 -3.10 -18.36 12.62
CA PRO A 67 -3.94 -18.12 13.79
C PRO A 67 -3.67 -16.76 14.49
N PHE A 68 -2.55 -16.10 14.18
CA PHE A 68 -2.20 -14.75 14.65
C PHE A 68 -2.55 -13.66 13.64
N ALA A 69 -3.33 -13.99 12.59
CA ALA A 69 -3.78 -13.00 11.63
C ALA A 69 -4.78 -12.03 12.27
N THR A 70 -4.54 -10.75 12.03
CA THR A 70 -5.49 -9.67 12.34
C THR A 70 -6.75 -9.79 11.49
N ASN A 71 -7.82 -9.08 11.89
CA ASN A 71 -9.09 -9.06 11.16
C ASN A 71 -8.91 -8.78 9.65
N ILE A 72 -8.17 -7.72 9.29
CA ILE A 72 -7.98 -7.37 7.88
C ILE A 72 -7.13 -8.41 7.14
N GLN A 73 -6.17 -9.06 7.81
CA GLN A 73 -5.40 -10.15 7.22
C GLN A 73 -6.28 -11.37 6.97
N THR A 74 -7.14 -11.77 7.91
CA THR A 74 -8.06 -12.89 7.68
C THR A 74 -9.06 -12.57 6.58
N GLN A 75 -9.53 -11.33 6.45
CA GLN A 75 -10.35 -10.91 5.31
C GLN A 75 -9.60 -10.97 3.97
N ASN A 76 -8.34 -10.54 3.92
CA ASN A 76 -7.53 -10.62 2.70
C ASN A 76 -7.26 -12.09 2.28
N LEU A 77 -7.01 -12.96 3.26
CA LEU A 77 -6.88 -14.41 3.02
C LEU A 77 -8.21 -15.02 2.58
N TYR A 78 -9.32 -14.64 3.23
CA TYR A 78 -10.65 -15.09 2.86
C TYR A 78 -10.99 -14.69 1.42
N ALA A 79 -10.68 -13.46 0.99
CA ALA A 79 -10.89 -13.02 -0.38
C ALA A 79 -10.18 -13.94 -1.40
N GLY A 80 -8.95 -14.37 -1.11
CA GLY A 80 -8.22 -15.33 -1.95
C GLY A 80 -8.91 -16.70 -2.02
N MET A 81 -9.34 -17.24 -0.87
CA MET A 81 -10.09 -18.51 -0.78
C MET A 81 -11.45 -18.42 -1.49
N ALA A 82 -12.19 -17.34 -1.26
CA ALA A 82 -13.48 -17.05 -1.85
C ALA A 82 -13.41 -17.03 -3.38
N MET A 83 -12.43 -16.31 -3.93
CA MET A 83 -12.20 -16.27 -5.37
C MET A 83 -11.81 -17.63 -5.96
N ALA A 84 -11.03 -18.43 -5.22
CA ALA A 84 -10.72 -19.79 -5.64
C ALA A 84 -11.96 -20.71 -5.70
N ASN A 85 -13.00 -20.38 -4.94
CA ASN A 85 -14.31 -21.04 -4.97
C ASN A 85 -15.32 -20.34 -5.89
N GLY A 86 -14.85 -19.46 -6.79
CA GLY A 86 -15.68 -18.85 -7.82
C GLY A 86 -16.40 -17.56 -7.42
N GLN A 87 -16.15 -17.02 -6.22
CA GLN A 87 -16.68 -15.70 -5.84
C GLN A 87 -15.94 -14.56 -6.55
N ILE A 88 -16.65 -13.47 -6.80
CA ILE A 88 -16.12 -12.28 -7.47
C ILE A 88 -16.00 -11.13 -6.45
N PRO A 89 -14.84 -10.43 -6.39
CA PRO A 89 -14.67 -9.30 -5.49
C PRO A 89 -15.67 -8.17 -5.77
N TYR A 90 -16.09 -7.46 -4.71
CA TYR A 90 -17.07 -6.37 -4.70
C TYR A 90 -18.52 -6.76 -5.00
N GLY A 91 -18.73 -7.91 -5.63
CA GLY A 91 -20.06 -8.50 -5.86
C GLY A 91 -20.44 -9.45 -4.73
N ASP A 92 -19.66 -10.51 -4.53
CA ASP A 92 -19.95 -11.58 -3.57
C ASP A 92 -19.34 -11.33 -2.19
N PHE A 93 -18.33 -10.49 -2.11
CA PHE A 93 -17.76 -10.01 -0.85
C PHE A 93 -17.32 -8.55 -0.96
N PHE A 94 -17.47 -7.82 0.14
CA PHE A 94 -17.08 -6.42 0.24
C PHE A 94 -15.56 -6.28 0.34
N GLY A 95 -15.00 -5.30 -0.36
CA GLY A 95 -13.55 -5.10 -0.36
C GLY A 95 -13.13 -3.67 -0.69
N THR A 96 -12.15 -3.15 0.04
CA THR A 96 -11.64 -1.77 -0.17
C THR A 96 -10.29 -1.71 -0.88
N SER A 97 -9.51 -2.80 -0.88
CA SER A 97 -8.28 -2.91 -1.68
C SER A 97 -8.60 -2.91 -3.18
N GLY A 98 -7.60 -2.63 -4.02
CA GLY A 98 -7.82 -2.65 -5.47
C GLY A 98 -7.92 -4.07 -6.05
N LEU A 99 -8.46 -4.18 -7.27
CA LEU A 99 -8.75 -5.46 -7.91
C LEU A 99 -7.49 -6.32 -8.14
N LEU A 100 -6.36 -5.72 -8.49
CA LEU A 100 -5.09 -6.45 -8.65
C LEU A 100 -4.62 -7.06 -7.32
N PHE A 101 -4.88 -6.41 -6.19
CA PHE A 101 -4.58 -7.01 -4.88
C PHE A 101 -5.38 -8.29 -4.63
N TYR A 102 -6.69 -8.29 -4.93
CA TYR A 102 -7.49 -9.51 -4.80
C TYR A 102 -7.10 -10.59 -5.79
N LEU A 103 -6.69 -10.22 -7.01
CA LEU A 103 -6.09 -11.18 -7.96
C LEU A 103 -4.80 -11.80 -7.40
N LEU A 104 -3.95 -11.01 -6.73
CA LEU A 104 -2.77 -11.54 -6.04
C LEU A 104 -3.14 -12.48 -4.88
N ALA A 105 -4.20 -12.16 -4.11
CA ALA A 105 -4.70 -13.02 -3.05
C ALA A 105 -5.26 -14.36 -3.61
N PHE A 106 -6.00 -14.30 -4.72
CA PHE A 106 -6.48 -15.46 -5.46
C PHE A 106 -5.33 -16.34 -5.97
N LEU A 107 -4.36 -15.75 -6.68
CA LEU A 107 -3.14 -16.45 -7.11
C LEU A 107 -2.39 -17.05 -5.91
N GLY A 108 -2.40 -16.32 -4.80
CA GLY A 108 -1.83 -16.71 -3.53
C GLY A 108 -2.42 -17.99 -2.94
N HIS A 109 -3.68 -18.31 -3.24
CA HIS A 109 -4.42 -19.47 -2.71
C HIS A 109 -4.52 -20.65 -3.70
N LEU A 110 -4.04 -20.54 -4.95
CA LEU A 110 -4.20 -21.59 -5.98
C LEU A 110 -3.71 -23.00 -5.58
N GLY A 111 -2.82 -23.11 -4.60
CA GLY A 111 -2.35 -24.39 -4.05
C GLY A 111 -3.10 -24.87 -2.80
N GLY A 112 -4.26 -24.31 -2.48
CA GLY A 112 -5.01 -24.55 -1.23
C GLY A 112 -4.32 -24.00 0.04
N THR A 113 -3.16 -23.37 -0.12
CA THR A 113 -2.37 -22.74 0.93
C THR A 113 -1.96 -21.34 0.47
N PHE A 114 -1.54 -20.48 1.40
CA PHE A 114 -1.17 -19.10 1.08
C PHE A 114 0.33 -18.89 0.89
N ILE A 115 1.12 -19.96 0.75
CA ILE A 115 2.58 -19.90 0.59
C ILE A 115 2.96 -19.09 -0.66
N ILE A 116 2.21 -19.25 -1.75
CA ILE A 116 2.40 -18.46 -2.98
C ILE A 116 2.21 -16.97 -2.68
N PHE A 117 1.22 -16.61 -1.86
CA PHE A 117 1.01 -15.22 -1.47
C PHE A 117 2.22 -14.69 -0.68
N GLY A 118 2.82 -15.52 0.18
CA GLY A 118 4.07 -15.21 0.88
C GLY A 118 5.25 -14.98 -0.06
N ILE A 119 5.36 -15.75 -1.14
CA ILE A 119 6.38 -15.56 -2.19
C ILE A 119 6.14 -14.25 -2.95
N LEU A 120 4.88 -13.92 -3.28
CA LEU A 120 4.55 -12.66 -3.93
C LEU A 120 4.91 -11.46 -3.02
N GLN A 121 4.65 -11.56 -1.72
CA GLN A 121 5.09 -10.57 -0.73
C GLN A 121 6.61 -10.44 -0.70
N PHE A 122 7.35 -11.55 -0.69
CA PHE A 122 8.82 -11.56 -0.75
C PHE A 122 9.32 -10.76 -1.96
N ILE A 123 8.76 -10.99 -3.14
CA ILE A 123 9.14 -10.30 -4.37
C ILE A 123 8.86 -8.80 -4.27
N ALA A 124 7.67 -8.42 -3.78
CA ALA A 124 7.31 -7.02 -3.59
C ALA A 124 8.31 -6.34 -2.64
N LEU A 125 8.52 -6.91 -1.44
CA LEU A 125 9.44 -6.36 -0.46
C LEU A 125 10.88 -6.29 -0.96
N LEU A 126 11.32 -7.25 -1.79
CA LEU A 126 12.65 -7.25 -2.39
C LEU A 126 12.83 -6.05 -3.33
N ILE A 127 11.87 -5.85 -4.25
CA ILE A 127 11.90 -4.72 -5.19
C ILE A 127 11.87 -3.40 -4.41
N ALA A 128 10.97 -3.27 -3.42
CA ALA A 128 10.88 -2.09 -2.57
C ALA A 128 12.23 -1.77 -1.90
N GLY A 129 12.86 -2.73 -1.21
CA GLY A 129 14.13 -2.48 -0.53
C GLY A 129 15.28 -2.11 -1.44
N VAL A 130 15.32 -2.65 -2.67
CA VAL A 130 16.34 -2.32 -3.66
C VAL A 130 16.24 -0.85 -4.09
N TYR A 131 15.03 -0.37 -4.39
CA TYR A 131 14.84 1.03 -4.77
C TYR A 131 14.97 1.97 -3.57
N PHE A 132 14.54 1.54 -2.38
CA PHE A 132 14.78 2.26 -1.14
C PHE A 132 16.28 2.49 -0.91
N TYR A 133 17.11 1.44 -1.01
CA TYR A 133 18.56 1.55 -0.86
C TYR A 133 19.14 2.55 -1.88
N LYS A 134 18.70 2.47 -3.16
CA LYS A 134 19.16 3.39 -4.21
C LYS A 134 18.87 4.85 -3.87
N ILE A 135 17.64 5.15 -3.42
CA ILE A 135 17.23 6.51 -3.07
C ILE A 135 18.08 7.04 -1.90
N VAL A 136 18.22 6.25 -0.83
CA VAL A 136 18.98 6.69 0.35
C VAL A 136 20.47 6.84 0.01
N ALA A 137 21.05 5.90 -0.73
CA ALA A 137 22.46 5.96 -1.15
C ALA A 137 22.73 7.18 -2.03
N TYR A 138 21.80 7.52 -2.94
CA TYR A 138 21.92 8.69 -3.81
C TYR A 138 21.90 10.00 -3.02
N PHE A 139 20.99 10.17 -2.06
CA PHE A 139 20.92 11.43 -1.32
C PHE A 139 21.98 11.57 -0.24
N SER A 140 22.30 10.48 0.46
CA SER A 140 23.28 10.51 1.55
C SER A 140 24.73 10.42 1.10
N GLN A 141 24.97 9.99 -0.15
CA GLN A 141 26.31 9.65 -0.67
C GLN A 141 27.08 8.70 0.26
N SER A 142 26.36 7.87 1.04
CA SER A 142 26.94 6.99 2.04
C SER A 142 26.35 5.58 1.97
N GLU A 143 27.21 4.62 1.66
CA GLU A 143 26.87 3.19 1.62
C GLU A 143 26.46 2.66 3.00
N HIS A 144 27.17 3.09 4.04
CA HIS A 144 26.85 2.72 5.42
C HIS A 144 25.48 3.25 5.82
N LEU A 145 25.16 4.50 5.46
CA LEU A 145 23.86 5.07 5.81
C LEU A 145 22.72 4.39 5.07
N ALA A 146 22.88 4.16 3.76
CA ALA A 146 21.90 3.42 2.97
C ALA A 146 21.66 2.01 3.52
N THR A 147 22.73 1.31 3.91
CA THR A 147 22.65 -0.02 4.52
C THR A 147 21.90 0.05 5.85
N SER A 148 22.28 0.95 6.76
CA SER A 148 21.63 1.13 8.07
C SER A 148 20.15 1.47 7.92
N SER A 149 19.81 2.47 7.10
CA SER A 149 18.43 2.86 6.82
C SER A 149 17.63 1.71 6.21
N SER A 150 18.24 0.83 5.41
CA SER A 150 17.55 -0.34 4.85
C SER A 150 17.14 -1.33 5.93
N HIS A 151 17.99 -1.60 6.92
CA HIS A 151 17.61 -2.43 8.06
C HIS A 151 16.43 -1.82 8.80
N TRP A 152 16.51 -0.51 9.06
CA TRP A 152 15.45 0.24 9.72
C TRP A 152 14.14 0.18 8.95
N PHE A 153 14.17 0.44 7.65
CA PHE A 153 13.01 0.36 6.78
C PHE A 153 12.25 -0.97 6.95
N TYR A 154 12.96 -2.10 6.92
CA TYR A 154 12.34 -3.41 7.12
C TYR A 154 11.88 -3.67 8.55
N VAL A 155 12.62 -3.22 9.56
CA VAL A 155 12.21 -3.33 10.97
C VAL A 155 10.90 -2.55 11.21
N PHE A 156 10.75 -1.36 10.60
CA PHE A 156 9.50 -0.61 10.63
C PHE A 156 8.37 -1.33 9.91
N ILE A 157 8.61 -1.87 8.71
CA ILE A 157 7.60 -2.67 7.98
C ILE A 157 7.14 -3.84 8.86
N PHE A 158 8.08 -4.53 9.50
CA PHE A 158 7.77 -5.69 10.33
C PHE A 158 6.95 -5.34 11.57
N ALA A 159 7.25 -4.20 12.20
CA ALA A 159 6.51 -3.73 13.37
C ALA A 159 5.12 -3.18 13.05
N LEU A 160 4.99 -2.44 11.94
CA LEU A 160 3.73 -1.79 11.56
C LEU A 160 2.77 -2.75 10.86
N GLY A 161 3.29 -3.77 10.20
CA GLY A 161 2.51 -4.76 9.47
C GLY A 161 2.91 -6.18 9.80
N PHE A 162 3.06 -6.48 11.10
CA PHE A 162 3.35 -7.83 11.56
C PHE A 162 2.42 -8.87 10.89
N GLY A 163 2.98 -9.97 10.41
CA GLY A 163 2.25 -10.99 9.66
C GLY A 163 2.06 -10.70 8.16
N GLY A 164 2.26 -9.46 7.68
CA GLY A 164 2.20 -9.14 6.26
C GLY A 164 0.79 -9.22 5.64
N MET A 165 0.69 -9.51 4.35
CA MET A 165 -0.59 -9.63 3.60
C MET A 165 -1.43 -8.35 3.56
N TYR A 166 -0.79 -7.20 3.70
CA TYR A 166 -1.41 -5.89 3.60
C TYR A 166 -1.20 -5.31 2.19
N ALA A 167 -2.25 -4.74 1.60
CA ALA A 167 -2.18 -4.12 0.28
C ALA A 167 -1.14 -2.98 0.22
N GLU A 168 -0.95 -2.26 1.34
CA GLU A 168 0.05 -1.21 1.48
C GLU A 168 1.49 -1.71 1.22
N MET A 169 1.80 -2.95 1.62
CA MET A 169 3.12 -3.55 1.36
C MET A 169 3.35 -3.84 -0.12
N PHE A 170 2.31 -4.27 -0.83
CA PHE A 170 2.36 -4.53 -2.26
C PHE A 170 2.41 -3.25 -3.10
N ALA A 171 2.03 -2.10 -2.54
CA ALA A 171 2.18 -0.79 -3.18
C ALA A 171 3.60 -0.20 -3.07
N LEU A 172 4.37 -0.57 -2.04
CA LEU A 172 5.73 -0.05 -1.80
C LEU A 172 6.70 -0.13 -3.00
N PRO A 173 6.76 -1.24 -3.79
CA PRO A 173 7.67 -1.33 -4.93
C PRO A 173 7.47 -0.17 -5.89
N PHE A 174 6.21 0.08 -6.24
CA PHE A 174 5.79 1.08 -7.22
C PHE A 174 5.92 2.50 -6.70
N LEU A 175 5.68 2.72 -5.40
CA LEU A 175 5.96 4.00 -4.74
C LEU A 175 7.45 4.35 -4.82
N LEU A 176 8.32 3.39 -4.51
CA LEU A 176 9.77 3.62 -4.48
C LEU A 176 10.39 3.68 -5.88
N THR A 177 9.92 2.88 -6.84
CA THR A 177 10.32 3.02 -8.25
C THR A 177 9.91 4.38 -8.80
N SER A 178 8.72 4.87 -8.44
CA SER A 178 8.20 6.17 -8.85
C SER A 178 8.94 7.34 -8.21
N VAL A 179 9.26 7.28 -6.92
CA VAL A 179 10.12 8.29 -6.27
C VAL A 179 11.50 8.29 -6.94
N TRP A 180 12.11 7.12 -7.16
CA TRP A 180 13.40 7.03 -7.85
C TRP A 180 13.34 7.58 -9.28
N PHE A 181 12.27 7.31 -10.01
CA PHE A 181 12.02 7.87 -11.34
C PHE A 181 12.00 9.41 -11.29
N LEU A 182 11.24 9.99 -10.35
CA LEU A 182 11.14 11.45 -10.19
C LEU A 182 12.49 12.06 -9.82
N VAL A 183 13.26 11.43 -8.93
CA VAL A 183 14.62 11.88 -8.60
C VAL A 183 15.48 11.96 -9.86
N ARG A 184 15.52 10.88 -10.64
CA ARG A 184 16.28 10.87 -11.90
C ARG A 184 15.75 11.90 -12.91
N TYR A 185 14.44 12.13 -12.95
CA TYR A 185 13.84 13.10 -13.85
C TYR A 185 14.28 14.54 -13.53
N PHE A 186 14.23 14.96 -12.26
CA PHE A 186 14.66 16.30 -11.87
C PHE A 186 16.17 16.54 -12.05
N GLU A 187 16.96 15.47 -12.09
CA GLU A 187 18.39 15.50 -12.42
C GLU A 187 18.67 15.39 -13.94
N ASN A 188 17.63 15.47 -14.77
CA ASN A 188 17.71 15.31 -16.24
C ASN A 188 18.31 13.97 -16.71
N ALA A 189 18.23 12.92 -15.88
CA ALA A 189 18.78 11.59 -16.15
C ALA A 189 17.76 10.61 -16.77
N VAL A 190 16.62 11.12 -17.21
CA VAL A 190 15.51 10.35 -17.80
C VAL A 190 14.93 11.09 -18.99
N ARG A 191 14.49 10.35 -20.00
CA ARG A 191 13.79 10.90 -21.15
C ARG A 191 12.29 10.93 -20.91
N ASP A 192 11.57 11.81 -21.61
CA ASP A 192 10.14 12.01 -21.37
C ASP A 192 9.29 10.78 -21.74
N GLU A 193 9.76 9.91 -22.65
CA GLU A 193 9.03 8.67 -23.00
C GLU A 193 8.92 7.70 -21.82
N ALA A 194 9.82 7.81 -20.84
CA ALA A 194 9.79 6.96 -19.65
C ALA A 194 8.65 7.32 -18.68
N PHE A 195 7.93 8.43 -18.89
CA PHE A 195 6.68 8.70 -18.17
C PHE A 195 5.59 7.67 -18.46
N ILE A 196 5.70 6.89 -19.54
CA ILE A 196 4.84 5.72 -19.77
C ILE A 196 5.01 4.70 -18.64
N LEU A 197 6.25 4.40 -18.24
CA LEU A 197 6.52 3.48 -17.12
C LEU A 197 6.03 4.07 -15.79
N TYR A 198 6.18 5.39 -15.61
CA TYR A 198 5.64 6.10 -14.44
C TYR A 198 4.09 6.01 -14.35
N GLY A 199 3.41 6.04 -15.50
CA GLY A 199 1.97 5.80 -15.61
C GLY A 199 1.56 4.35 -15.32
N ILE A 200 2.37 3.39 -15.77
CA ILE A 200 2.18 1.97 -15.45
C ILE A 200 2.27 1.74 -13.94
N ASP A 201 3.29 2.30 -13.26
CA ASP A 201 3.40 2.24 -11.80
C ASP A 201 2.17 2.86 -11.11
N ALA A 202 1.66 3.98 -11.63
CA ALA A 202 0.44 4.62 -11.14
C ALA A 202 -0.77 3.69 -11.23
N ALA A 203 -0.94 2.99 -12.36
CA ALA A 203 -2.06 2.06 -12.54
C ALA A 203 -1.94 0.84 -11.64
N LEU A 204 -0.73 0.30 -11.48
CA LEU A 204 -0.50 -0.85 -10.60
C LEU A 204 -0.81 -0.49 -9.15
N VAL A 205 -0.38 0.68 -8.66
CA VAL A 205 -0.75 1.14 -7.32
C VAL A 205 -2.24 1.41 -7.20
N PHE A 206 -2.85 2.06 -8.18
CA PHE A 206 -4.29 2.26 -8.19
C PHE A 206 -5.06 0.94 -8.04
N LEU A 207 -4.60 -0.11 -8.74
CA LEU A 207 -5.24 -1.42 -8.72
C LEU A 207 -4.84 -2.28 -7.51
N ILE A 208 -3.86 -1.88 -6.70
CA ILE A 208 -3.48 -2.60 -5.46
C ILE A 208 -4.03 -1.87 -4.24
N TYR A 209 -3.67 -0.60 -4.09
CA TYR A 209 -4.05 0.24 -2.97
C TYR A 209 -4.32 1.68 -3.44
N PRO A 210 -5.56 1.98 -3.87
CA PRO A 210 -5.92 3.27 -4.49
C PRO A 210 -5.47 4.53 -3.73
N LYS A 211 -5.48 4.51 -2.39
CA LYS A 211 -5.06 5.67 -1.56
C LYS A 211 -3.61 6.07 -1.81
N SER A 212 -2.75 5.16 -2.24
CA SER A 212 -1.35 5.46 -2.53
C SER A 212 -1.17 6.31 -3.81
N LEU A 213 -2.22 6.55 -4.61
CA LEU A 213 -2.19 7.48 -5.74
C LEU A 213 -1.86 8.94 -5.35
N ILE A 214 -1.93 9.28 -4.06
CA ILE A 214 -1.57 10.60 -3.54
C ILE A 214 -0.22 11.07 -4.07
N LEU A 215 0.78 10.17 -4.18
CA LEU A 215 2.09 10.51 -4.75
C LEU A 215 1.98 11.08 -6.17
N TRP A 216 1.22 10.44 -7.05
CA TRP A 216 1.08 10.88 -8.45
C TRP A 216 0.25 12.15 -8.57
N LEU A 217 -0.77 12.34 -7.72
CA LEU A 217 -1.55 13.57 -7.69
C LEU A 217 -0.68 14.77 -7.27
N VAL A 218 0.09 14.62 -6.18
CA VAL A 218 1.02 15.64 -5.70
C VAL A 218 2.15 15.86 -6.72
N ALA A 219 2.72 14.79 -7.27
CA ALA A 219 3.76 14.87 -8.29
C ALA A 219 3.27 15.59 -9.55
N GLY A 220 2.04 15.35 -9.98
CA GLY A 220 1.42 16.05 -11.12
C GLY A 220 1.40 17.56 -10.92
N LEU A 221 1.03 18.03 -9.72
CA LEU A 221 1.07 19.46 -9.37
C LEU A 221 2.51 20.01 -9.36
N VAL A 222 3.45 19.28 -8.75
CA VAL A 222 4.86 19.70 -8.70
C VAL A 222 5.48 19.75 -10.10
N LEU A 223 5.22 18.76 -10.95
CA LEU A 223 5.69 18.69 -12.33
C LEU A 223 5.07 19.80 -13.19
N PHE A 224 3.80 20.12 -12.97
CA PHE A 224 3.14 21.24 -13.64
C PHE A 224 3.84 22.57 -13.31
N ILE A 225 4.08 22.85 -12.02
CA ILE A 225 4.81 24.04 -11.57
C ILE A 225 6.24 24.05 -12.11
N PHE A 226 6.94 22.91 -12.06
CA PHE A 226 8.30 22.74 -12.59
C PHE A 226 8.37 23.12 -14.07
N ASN A 227 7.45 22.60 -14.89
CA ASN A 227 7.42 22.85 -16.33
C ASN A 227 7.06 24.30 -16.66
N ILE A 228 6.19 24.94 -15.89
CA ILE A 228 5.88 26.38 -16.05
C ILE A 228 7.12 27.23 -15.75
N GLN A 229 7.78 26.99 -14.61
CA GLN A 229 8.96 27.76 -14.20
C GLN A 229 10.12 27.65 -15.21
N HIS A 230 10.26 26.48 -15.86
CA HIS A 230 11.27 26.25 -16.88
C HIS A 230 10.83 26.61 -18.31
N ARG A 231 9.61 27.17 -18.50
CA ARG A 231 9.02 27.49 -19.81
C ARG A 231 8.90 26.27 -20.76
N GLN A 232 8.66 25.08 -20.19
CA GLN A 232 8.54 23.81 -20.90
C GLN A 232 7.11 23.24 -20.82
N VAL A 233 6.08 24.08 -20.96
CA VAL A 233 4.67 23.65 -20.81
C VAL A 233 4.28 22.55 -21.81
N THR A 234 4.67 22.66 -23.08
CA THR A 234 4.41 21.63 -24.10
C THR A 234 5.04 20.28 -23.74
N ARG A 235 6.23 20.31 -23.12
CA ARG A 235 6.90 19.11 -22.61
C ARG A 235 6.10 18.49 -21.47
N GLY A 236 5.59 19.33 -20.54
CA GLY A 236 4.70 18.89 -19.48
C GLY A 236 3.41 18.23 -19.97
N ILE A 237 2.81 18.75 -21.04
CA ILE A 237 1.65 18.12 -21.69
C ILE A 237 2.03 16.73 -22.24
N TYR A 238 3.18 16.61 -22.90
CA TYR A 238 3.66 15.31 -23.38
C TYR A 238 3.87 14.30 -22.25
N GLN A 239 4.45 14.73 -21.13
CA GLN A 239 4.64 13.90 -19.93
C GLN A 239 3.32 13.43 -19.34
N LEU A 240 2.32 14.32 -19.27
CA LEU A 240 0.97 13.99 -18.83
C LEU A 240 0.33 12.95 -19.75
N LEU A 241 0.40 13.15 -21.07
CA LEU A 241 -0.14 12.22 -22.06
C LEU A 241 0.56 10.86 -21.99
N ALA A 242 1.89 10.83 -21.85
CA ALA A 242 2.66 9.60 -21.68
C ALA A 242 2.26 8.85 -20.39
N THR A 243 2.06 9.58 -19.29
CA THR A 243 1.60 9.01 -18.02
C THR A 243 0.19 8.43 -18.15
N ILE A 244 -0.74 9.16 -18.76
CA ILE A 244 -2.11 8.69 -19.01
C ILE A 244 -2.09 7.45 -19.91
N PHE A 245 -1.28 7.46 -20.97
CA PHE A 245 -1.15 6.32 -21.86
C PHE A 245 -0.65 5.06 -21.14
N GLY A 246 0.42 5.18 -20.33
CA GLY A 246 0.91 4.08 -19.51
C GLY A 246 -0.10 3.57 -18.50
N PHE A 247 -0.84 4.49 -17.86
CA PHE A 247 -1.90 4.16 -16.92
C PHE A 247 -3.04 3.37 -17.58
N LEU A 248 -3.52 3.86 -18.73
CA LEU A 248 -4.61 3.23 -19.48
C LEU A 248 -4.23 1.85 -20.03
N LEU A 249 -2.96 1.60 -20.36
CA LEU A 249 -2.52 0.29 -20.85
C LEU A 249 -2.84 -0.83 -19.85
N ILE A 250 -2.52 -0.60 -18.57
CA ILE A 250 -2.79 -1.56 -17.50
C ILE A 250 -4.27 -1.53 -17.10
N LEU A 251 -4.84 -0.32 -16.95
CA LEU A 251 -6.22 -0.18 -16.53
C LEU A 251 -7.19 -0.79 -17.54
N TYR A 252 -6.90 -0.75 -18.84
CA TYR A 252 -7.75 -1.38 -19.85
C TYR A 252 -7.78 -2.91 -19.70
N ALA A 253 -6.63 -3.54 -19.47
CA ALA A 253 -6.56 -4.99 -19.28
C ALA A 253 -7.35 -5.46 -18.05
N VAL A 254 -7.17 -4.78 -16.90
CA VAL A 254 -7.86 -5.13 -15.66
C VAL A 254 -9.33 -4.66 -15.68
N GLY A 255 -9.60 -3.52 -16.33
CA GLY A 255 -10.93 -2.96 -16.52
C GLY A 255 -11.80 -3.83 -17.42
N TYR A 256 -11.22 -4.51 -18.42
CA TYR A 256 -11.95 -5.49 -19.23
C TYR A 256 -12.50 -6.63 -18.38
N TYR A 257 -11.67 -7.21 -17.49
CA TYR A 257 -12.15 -8.21 -16.53
C TYR A 257 -13.26 -7.66 -15.63
N ALA A 258 -13.07 -6.45 -15.08
CA ALA A 258 -14.08 -5.83 -14.22
C ALA A 258 -15.41 -5.56 -14.95
N PHE A 259 -15.34 -5.27 -16.24
CA PHE A 259 -16.51 -5.08 -17.10
C PHE A 259 -17.21 -6.41 -17.40
N GLU A 260 -16.47 -7.44 -17.78
CA GLU A 260 -16.99 -8.78 -18.05
C GLU A 260 -17.66 -9.39 -16.81
N ALA A 261 -17.02 -9.23 -15.65
CA ALA A 261 -17.56 -9.65 -14.35
C ALA A 261 -18.69 -8.75 -13.82
N GLN A 262 -19.06 -7.68 -14.54
CA GLN A 262 -20.11 -6.73 -14.17
C GLN A 262 -19.89 -6.02 -12.81
N ILE A 263 -18.63 -5.93 -12.36
CA ILE A 263 -18.26 -5.34 -11.07
C ILE A 263 -17.69 -3.92 -11.19
N LEU A 264 -17.64 -3.32 -12.38
CA LEU A 264 -16.97 -2.03 -12.57
C LEU A 264 -17.56 -0.92 -11.66
N GLY A 265 -18.88 -0.83 -11.57
CA GLY A 265 -19.56 0.19 -10.75
C GLY A 265 -19.31 -0.01 -9.26
N THR A 266 -19.48 -1.24 -8.76
CA THR A 266 -19.26 -1.59 -7.35
C THR A 266 -17.79 -1.47 -6.96
N ALA A 267 -16.86 -1.85 -7.83
CA ALA A 267 -15.43 -1.67 -7.64
C ALA A 267 -15.09 -0.18 -7.46
N ILE A 268 -15.56 0.72 -8.33
CA ILE A 268 -15.31 2.16 -8.19
C ILE A 268 -15.84 2.68 -6.83
N GLN A 269 -17.05 2.26 -6.44
CA GLN A 269 -17.66 2.69 -5.18
C GLN A 269 -16.86 2.20 -3.96
N GLN A 270 -16.52 0.91 -3.91
CA GLN A 270 -15.88 0.30 -2.74
C GLN A 270 -14.37 0.56 -2.67
N THR A 271 -13.66 0.66 -3.80
CA THR A 271 -12.20 0.86 -3.81
C THR A 271 -11.78 2.30 -3.92
N PHE A 272 -12.48 3.13 -4.69
CA PHE A 272 -12.05 4.51 -4.92
C PHE A 272 -12.84 5.49 -4.05
N LEU A 273 -14.16 5.49 -4.15
CA LEU A 273 -14.99 6.47 -3.43
C LEU A 273 -14.95 6.25 -1.92
N TYR A 274 -15.14 5.03 -1.44
CA TYR A 274 -15.06 4.71 -0.02
C TYR A 274 -13.70 5.08 0.59
N ASN A 275 -12.61 4.83 -0.13
CA ASN A 275 -11.26 5.12 0.35
C ASN A 275 -10.88 6.61 0.33
N LEU A 276 -11.59 7.44 -0.43
CA LEU A 276 -11.41 8.89 -0.45
C LEU A 276 -12.24 9.62 0.61
N GLN A 277 -13.23 8.96 1.21
CA GLN A 277 -14.01 9.55 2.29
C GLN A 277 -13.13 9.73 3.53
N LEU A 278 -13.07 10.98 4.01
CA LEU A 278 -12.43 11.32 5.26
C LEU A 278 -13.50 11.55 6.33
N ASP A 279 -13.43 10.78 7.40
CA ASP A 279 -14.31 10.91 8.55
C ASP A 279 -13.51 11.38 9.76
N PHE A 280 -13.63 12.68 10.07
CA PHE A 280 -13.03 13.28 11.26
C PHE A 280 -13.96 13.28 12.48
N HIS A 281 -15.05 12.51 12.47
CA HIS A 281 -15.99 12.41 13.60
C HIS A 281 -16.09 10.98 14.16
N HIS A 282 -15.35 10.02 13.60
CA HIS A 282 -15.26 8.66 14.12
C HIS A 282 -14.69 8.61 15.57
N SER A 283 -15.14 7.62 16.35
CA SER A 283 -14.81 7.47 17.77
C SER A 283 -13.31 7.26 18.05
N TYR A 284 -12.54 6.80 17.06
CA TYR A 284 -11.12 6.49 17.18
C TYR A 284 -10.18 7.63 16.79
N LEU A 285 -10.69 8.81 16.40
CA LEU A 285 -9.86 9.91 15.89
C LEU A 285 -8.72 10.30 16.83
N TYR A 286 -9.01 10.52 18.11
CA TYR A 286 -8.00 10.95 19.08
C TYR A 286 -6.93 9.88 19.28
N LEU A 287 -7.32 8.60 19.23
CA LEU A 287 -6.39 7.48 19.33
C LEU A 287 -5.52 7.41 18.06
N ALA A 288 -6.11 7.51 16.87
CA ALA A 288 -5.38 7.54 15.61
C ALA A 288 -4.37 8.70 15.57
N LEU A 289 -4.80 9.90 15.97
CA LEU A 289 -3.93 11.08 16.07
C LEU A 289 -2.79 10.86 17.07
N ALA A 290 -3.07 10.27 18.24
CA ALA A 290 -2.06 9.95 19.24
C ALA A 290 -1.05 8.93 18.71
N ILE A 291 -1.51 7.85 18.07
CA ILE A 291 -0.65 6.82 17.48
C ILE A 291 0.23 7.40 16.38
N VAL A 292 -0.35 8.17 15.44
CA VAL A 292 0.40 8.83 14.37
C VAL A 292 1.44 9.78 14.98
N SER A 293 1.06 10.60 15.96
CA SER A 293 1.97 11.55 16.62
C SER A 293 3.13 10.85 17.32
N VAL A 294 2.84 9.80 18.10
CA VAL A 294 3.85 8.97 18.77
C VAL A 294 4.75 8.30 17.72
N PHE A 295 4.19 7.75 16.65
CA PHE A 295 4.97 7.17 15.56
C PHE A 295 5.91 8.18 14.91
N LEU A 296 5.44 9.39 14.61
CA LEU A 296 6.25 10.45 13.99
C LEU A 296 7.40 10.91 14.89
N LEU A 297 7.17 10.98 16.20
CA LEU A 297 8.19 11.31 17.19
C LEU A 297 9.20 10.16 17.36
N LEU A 298 8.70 8.95 17.56
CA LEU A 298 9.53 7.76 17.75
C LEU A 298 10.33 7.44 16.51
N SER A 299 9.79 7.54 15.30
CA SER A 299 10.54 7.29 14.06
C SER A 299 11.58 8.36 13.72
N GLY A 300 11.54 9.53 14.36
CA GLY A 300 12.35 10.69 13.98
C GLY A 300 11.87 11.37 12.69
N PHE A 301 10.72 10.98 12.14
CA PHE A 301 10.17 11.63 10.95
C PHE A 301 9.68 13.06 11.23
N PHE A 302 9.21 13.33 12.45
CA PHE A 302 8.89 14.71 12.86
C PHE A 302 10.11 15.63 12.82
N LYS A 303 11.26 15.14 13.32
CA LYS A 303 12.53 15.88 13.22
C LYS A 303 12.96 16.05 11.77
N SER A 304 12.87 14.99 10.97
CA SER A 304 13.21 15.01 9.54
C SER A 304 12.36 16.02 8.77
N PHE A 305 11.07 16.14 9.11
CA PHE A 305 10.18 17.16 8.58
C PHE A 305 10.68 18.58 8.90
N ILE A 306 10.99 18.86 10.17
CA ILE A 306 11.50 20.17 10.59
C ILE A 306 12.81 20.52 9.86
N GLN A 307 13.75 19.57 9.80
CA GLN A 307 15.03 19.77 9.12
C GLN A 307 14.85 20.00 7.61
N MET A 308 13.95 19.26 6.97
CA MET A 308 13.61 19.48 5.56
C MET A 308 13.07 20.89 5.33
N VAL A 309 12.15 21.38 6.17
CA VAL A 309 11.60 22.75 6.07
C VAL A 309 12.70 23.80 6.17
N PHE A 310 13.64 23.67 7.11
CA PHE A 310 14.76 24.62 7.21
C PHE A 310 15.76 24.51 6.05
N SER A 311 15.88 23.33 5.43
CA SER A 311 16.81 23.10 4.32
C SER A 311 16.40 23.78 3.01
N PHE A 312 15.18 24.32 2.89
CA PHE A 312 14.74 25.03 1.68
C PHE A 312 15.59 26.27 1.37
N LYS A 313 16.19 26.90 2.39
CA LYS A 313 17.11 28.04 2.23
C LYS A 313 18.34 27.71 1.36
N GLN A 314 18.68 26.44 1.21
CA GLN A 314 19.86 25.98 0.49
C GLN A 314 19.64 25.80 -1.03
N GLY A 315 18.39 25.83 -1.51
CA GLY A 315 18.06 25.75 -2.95
C GLY A 315 18.31 24.41 -3.66
N ARG A 316 18.90 23.41 -3.00
CA ARG A 316 19.22 22.09 -3.59
C ARG A 316 18.03 21.12 -3.52
N HIS A 317 17.79 20.39 -4.62
CA HIS A 317 16.72 19.39 -4.80
C HIS A 317 15.32 19.90 -4.41
N THR A 318 15.03 21.19 -4.62
CA THR A 318 13.81 21.86 -4.15
C THR A 318 12.53 21.15 -4.55
N TYR A 319 12.39 20.73 -5.82
CA TYR A 319 11.18 20.05 -6.30
C TYR A 319 10.94 18.70 -5.62
N ILE A 320 11.99 17.90 -5.42
CA ILE A 320 11.88 16.64 -4.67
C ILE A 320 11.52 16.90 -3.20
N LYS A 321 12.13 17.89 -2.56
CA LYS A 321 11.79 18.25 -1.16
C LYS A 321 10.31 18.62 -1.03
N VAL A 322 9.79 19.48 -1.92
CA VAL A 322 8.36 19.85 -1.92
C VAL A 322 7.48 18.63 -2.15
N LEU A 323 7.82 17.80 -3.13
CA LEU A 323 7.05 16.59 -3.46
C LEU A 323 6.96 15.62 -2.28
N LEU A 324 8.10 15.30 -1.66
CA LEU A 324 8.15 14.37 -0.52
C LEU A 324 7.38 14.93 0.68
N LEU A 325 7.58 16.21 0.99
CA LEU A 325 6.93 16.87 2.12
C LEU A 325 5.41 16.93 1.94
N LEU A 326 4.93 17.38 0.77
CA LEU A 326 3.49 17.45 0.50
C LEU A 326 2.86 16.07 0.47
N THR A 327 3.49 15.09 -0.18
CA THR A 327 2.98 13.72 -0.21
C THR A 327 2.88 13.14 1.20
N PHE A 328 3.92 13.34 2.02
CA PHE A 328 3.92 12.90 3.42
C PHE A 328 2.80 13.55 4.25
N LEU A 329 2.61 14.87 4.14
CA LEU A 329 1.56 15.57 4.88
C LEU A 329 0.16 15.13 4.46
N VAL A 330 -0.10 15.04 3.15
CA VAL A 330 -1.40 14.58 2.64
C VAL A 330 -1.65 13.14 3.09
N GLN A 331 -0.64 12.27 3.03
CA GLN A 331 -0.75 10.90 3.52
C GLN A 331 -1.11 10.84 5.02
N CYS A 332 -0.50 11.68 5.86
CA CYS A 332 -0.86 11.78 7.28
C CYS A 332 -2.33 12.17 7.47
N VAL A 333 -2.84 13.15 6.71
CA VAL A 333 -4.25 13.56 6.76
C VAL A 333 -5.18 12.40 6.40
N PHE A 334 -4.86 11.66 5.34
CA PHE A 334 -5.65 10.49 4.92
C PHE A 334 -5.61 9.34 5.92
N ILE A 335 -4.48 9.13 6.60
CA ILE A 335 -4.37 8.10 7.63
C ILE A 335 -5.19 8.49 8.86
N ILE A 336 -5.12 9.75 9.32
CA ILE A 336 -5.86 10.23 10.51
C ILE A 336 -7.36 10.32 10.24
N GLY A 337 -7.75 10.77 9.04
CA GLY A 337 -9.15 10.89 8.64
C GLY A 337 -9.78 9.59 8.15
N ASN A 338 -9.07 8.46 8.20
CA ASN A 338 -9.65 7.18 7.83
C ASN A 338 -10.53 6.67 8.98
N ALA A 339 -11.83 6.49 8.72
CA ALA A 339 -12.78 5.93 9.70
C ALA A 339 -12.27 4.63 10.33
N ASN A 340 -11.48 3.86 9.55
CA ASN A 340 -10.92 2.57 9.92
C ASN A 340 -9.39 2.64 9.93
N PHE A 341 -8.85 3.33 10.93
CA PHE A 341 -7.40 3.43 11.15
C PHE A 341 -6.79 2.04 11.41
N GLN A 342 -5.70 1.73 10.70
CA GLN A 342 -4.92 0.52 10.90
C GLN A 342 -3.44 0.86 11.00
N TRP A 343 -2.72 0.17 11.87
CA TRP A 343 -1.28 0.35 12.08
C TRP A 343 -0.46 0.17 10.79
N SER A 344 -0.87 -0.77 9.94
CA SER A 344 -0.25 -1.05 8.63
C SER A 344 -0.26 0.16 7.70
N GLN A 345 -1.20 1.07 7.82
CA GLN A 345 -1.30 2.26 6.95
C GLN A 345 -0.11 3.21 7.14
N LEU A 346 0.55 3.18 8.31
CA LEU A 346 1.76 3.95 8.59
C LEU A 346 2.95 3.50 7.73
N ILE A 347 2.92 2.30 7.15
CA ILE A 347 3.95 1.81 6.22
C ILE A 347 4.11 2.75 5.02
N LEU A 348 3.01 3.39 4.59
CA LEU A 348 3.01 4.33 3.47
C LEU A 348 3.79 5.61 3.75
N LEU A 349 4.05 5.93 5.02
CA LEU A 349 4.89 7.07 5.40
C LEU A 349 6.38 6.76 5.29
N LEU A 350 6.79 5.48 5.31
CA LEU A 350 8.20 5.09 5.38
C LEU A 350 9.01 5.57 4.16
N PRO A 351 8.59 5.38 2.89
CA PRO A 351 9.35 5.85 1.74
C PRO A 351 9.70 7.34 1.84
N TYR A 352 8.73 8.16 2.24
CA TYR A 352 8.90 9.60 2.31
C TYR A 352 9.67 10.01 3.56
N GLY A 353 9.32 9.48 4.74
CA GLY A 353 9.97 9.82 6.00
C GLY A 353 11.48 9.57 6.00
N PHE A 354 11.91 8.39 5.52
CA PHE A 354 13.33 8.06 5.39
C PHE A 354 14.02 8.85 4.28
N THR A 355 13.35 9.10 3.14
CA THR A 355 13.96 9.92 2.10
C THR A 355 14.15 11.35 2.59
N MET A 356 13.16 11.89 3.31
CA MET A 356 13.24 13.22 3.92
C MET A 356 14.38 13.34 4.92
N SER A 357 14.72 12.25 5.63
CA SER A 357 15.79 12.26 6.62
C SER A 357 17.19 12.37 6.03
N VAL A 358 17.34 12.15 4.71
CA VAL A 358 18.65 12.18 4.03
C VAL A 358 18.78 13.21 2.91
N VAL A 359 17.67 13.67 2.30
CA VAL A 359 17.70 14.59 1.14
C VAL A 359 18.39 15.94 1.43
N TYR A 360 18.42 16.39 2.68
CA TYR A 360 19.04 17.66 3.06
C TYR A 360 20.49 17.53 3.55
N LEU A 361 21.01 16.32 3.74
CA LEU A 361 22.34 16.09 4.31
C LEU A 361 23.43 16.58 3.34
N ARG A 362 24.45 17.24 3.89
CA ARG A 362 25.73 17.49 3.21
C ARG A 362 26.73 16.42 3.63
N ASP A 363 27.83 16.28 2.89
CA ASP A 363 28.87 15.28 3.18
C ASP A 363 29.40 15.40 4.63
N GLU A 364 29.51 16.63 5.15
CA GLU A 364 29.91 16.92 6.54
C GLU A 364 28.86 16.51 7.59
N ASP A 365 27.58 16.56 7.26
CA ASP A 365 26.46 16.26 8.16
C ASP A 365 26.22 14.75 8.32
N VAL A 366 26.81 13.92 7.44
CA VAL A 366 26.62 12.46 7.44
C VAL A 366 27.19 11.81 8.70
N GLU A 367 28.32 12.30 9.22
CA GLU A 367 28.91 11.78 10.45
C GLU A 367 28.05 12.07 11.68
N ASP A 368 27.47 13.26 11.78
CA ASP A 368 26.60 13.64 12.90
C ASP A 368 25.25 12.90 12.82
N TYR A 369 24.72 12.69 11.62
CA TYR A 369 23.54 11.86 11.39
C TYR A 369 23.79 10.38 11.74
N ARG A 370 25.00 9.87 11.49
CA ARG A 370 25.42 8.52 11.93
C ARG A 370 25.42 8.40 13.45
N GLY A 371 25.94 9.42 14.14
CA GLY A 371 25.88 9.53 15.60
C GLY A 371 24.44 9.56 16.12
N TYR A 372 23.55 10.24 15.40
CA TYR A 372 22.12 10.34 15.72
C TYR A 372 21.38 9.00 15.65
N LEU A 373 21.46 8.26 14.53
CA LEU A 373 20.85 6.93 14.41
C LEU A 373 21.37 5.94 15.47
N ARG A 374 22.64 6.09 15.86
CA ARG A 374 23.26 5.27 16.92
C ARG A 374 22.80 5.68 18.33
N ARG A 375 22.56 6.97 18.57
CA ARG A 375 22.15 7.52 19.88
C ARG A 375 20.66 7.32 20.18
N GLN A 376 19.83 7.15 19.17
CA GLN A 376 18.39 6.86 19.33
C GLN A 376 18.14 5.38 19.70
N PHE A 377 18.95 4.81 20.61
CA PHE A 377 18.96 3.40 21.02
C PHE A 377 17.62 2.91 21.61
N PHE A 378 16.73 3.82 21.99
CA PHE A 378 15.37 3.53 22.47
C PHE A 378 14.37 3.22 21.34
N LEU A 379 14.61 3.75 20.15
CA LEU A 379 13.80 3.55 18.94
C LEU A 379 13.81 2.09 18.46
N PRO A 380 14.96 1.37 18.36
CA PRO A 380 14.95 -0.06 18.07
C PRO A 380 14.21 -0.85 19.12
N LEU A 381 14.38 -0.48 20.39
CA LEU A 381 13.85 -1.22 21.51
C LEU A 381 12.32 -1.10 21.58
N ALA A 382 11.77 0.11 21.38
CA ALA A 382 10.33 0.34 21.30
C ALA A 382 9.68 -0.37 20.10
N ILE A 383 10.34 -0.35 18.95
CA ILE A 383 9.84 -1.03 17.73
C ILE A 383 9.92 -2.55 17.87
N CYS A 384 11.01 -3.08 18.44
CA CYS A 384 11.15 -4.50 18.75
C CYS A 384 10.12 -4.96 19.80
N LEU A 385 9.82 -4.13 20.80
CA LEU A 385 8.71 -4.38 21.73
C LEU A 385 7.37 -4.42 20.99
N GLY A 386 7.12 -3.53 20.03
CA GLY A 386 5.91 -3.56 19.20
C GLY A 386 5.76 -4.86 18.41
N ILE A 387 6.84 -5.35 17.78
CA ILE A 387 6.87 -6.62 17.04
C ILE A 387 6.47 -7.80 17.93
N ILE A 388 6.86 -7.79 19.21
CA ILE A 388 6.51 -8.85 20.17
C ILE A 388 5.12 -8.61 20.78
N ALA A 389 4.77 -7.36 21.06
CA ALA A 389 3.54 -6.99 21.75
C ALA A 389 2.28 -7.38 20.96
N GLN A 390 2.30 -7.26 19.63
CA GLN A 390 1.14 -7.63 18.81
C GLN A 390 0.81 -9.12 18.86
N PRO A 391 1.73 -10.06 18.52
CA PRO A 391 1.45 -11.49 18.67
C PRO A 391 1.24 -11.89 20.14
N ALA A 392 1.93 -11.26 21.09
CA ALA A 392 1.71 -11.51 22.51
C ALA A 392 0.30 -11.10 22.96
N TYR A 393 -0.23 -9.96 22.49
CA TYR A 393 -1.60 -9.54 22.76
C TYR A 393 -2.61 -10.53 22.18
N LEU A 394 -2.43 -10.94 20.92
CA LEU A 394 -3.27 -11.96 20.29
C LEU A 394 -3.23 -13.30 21.06
N TYR A 395 -2.06 -13.70 21.54
CA TYR A 395 -1.91 -14.95 22.29
C TYR A 395 -2.49 -14.87 23.71
N LEU A 396 -2.13 -13.84 24.48
CA LEU A 396 -2.44 -13.74 25.91
C LEU A 396 -3.86 -13.23 26.18
N VAL A 397 -4.40 -12.39 25.29
CA VAL A 397 -5.72 -11.76 25.49
C VAL A 397 -6.79 -12.43 24.62
N GLN A 398 -6.44 -12.86 23.41
CA GLN A 398 -7.39 -13.49 22.48
C GLN A 398 -7.20 -15.00 22.34
N GLY A 399 -6.33 -15.63 23.13
CA GLY A 399 -6.02 -17.06 23.04
C GLY A 399 -7.23 -17.97 23.21
N ASP A 400 -8.07 -17.69 24.21
CA ASP A 400 -9.29 -18.47 24.48
C ASP A 400 -10.32 -18.27 23.36
N LEU A 401 -10.56 -17.01 22.95
CA LEU A 401 -11.43 -16.67 21.81
C LEU A 401 -10.97 -17.37 20.52
N ARG A 402 -9.66 -17.48 20.29
CA ARG A 402 -9.08 -18.15 19.14
C ARG A 402 -9.31 -19.66 19.17
N THR A 403 -9.10 -20.28 20.33
CA THR A 403 -9.36 -21.71 20.51
C THR A 403 -10.83 -22.02 20.28
N ASP A 404 -11.72 -21.14 20.77
CA ASP A 404 -13.16 -21.27 20.55
C ASP A 404 -13.54 -21.11 19.07
N ARG A 405 -12.92 -20.16 18.34
CA ARG A 405 -13.08 -20.06 16.86
C ARG A 405 -12.70 -21.34 16.14
N GLU A 406 -11.60 -21.99 16.54
CA GLU A 406 -11.17 -23.27 15.95
C GLU A 406 -12.17 -24.39 16.26
N GLN A 407 -12.69 -24.46 17.49
CA GLN A 407 -13.74 -25.42 17.87
C GLN A 407 -15.02 -25.21 17.06
N VAL A 408 -15.49 -23.97 16.93
CA VAL A 408 -16.67 -23.62 16.13
C VAL A 408 -16.43 -23.96 14.66
N ALA A 409 -15.26 -23.64 14.09
CA ALA A 409 -14.94 -23.96 12.71
C ALA A 409 -14.94 -25.46 12.44
N ASN A 410 -14.41 -26.28 13.35
CA ASN A 410 -14.45 -27.74 13.23
C ASN A 410 -15.88 -28.26 13.26
N TYR A 411 -16.71 -27.79 14.20
CA TYR A 411 -18.13 -28.15 14.25
C TYR A 411 -18.85 -27.81 12.94
N ILE A 412 -18.65 -26.59 12.43
CA ILE A 412 -19.22 -26.18 11.15
C ILE A 412 -18.74 -27.09 10.03
N GLY A 413 -17.43 -27.35 9.94
CA GLY A 413 -16.85 -28.23 8.92
C GLY A 413 -17.45 -29.64 8.91
N GLU A 414 -17.69 -30.22 10.08
CA GLU A 414 -18.30 -31.55 10.22
C GLU A 414 -19.79 -31.59 9.86
N GLN A 415 -20.53 -30.50 10.11
CA GLN A 415 -21.99 -30.44 9.94
C GLN A 415 -22.44 -29.81 8.59
N THR A 416 -21.49 -29.43 7.73
CA THR A 416 -21.76 -28.75 6.47
C THR A 416 -21.00 -29.36 5.30
N LYS A 417 -21.51 -29.17 4.09
CA LYS A 417 -20.82 -29.47 2.83
C LYS A 417 -20.10 -28.24 2.29
N ASP A 418 -19.15 -28.42 1.39
CA ASP A 418 -18.39 -27.31 0.78
C ASP A 418 -19.27 -26.30 0.03
N SER A 419 -20.43 -26.75 -0.47
CA SER A 419 -21.44 -25.90 -1.12
C SER A 419 -22.30 -25.09 -0.13
N ASP A 420 -22.31 -25.47 1.15
CA ASP A 420 -23.13 -24.80 2.15
C ASP A 420 -22.47 -23.48 2.54
N LYS A 421 -23.27 -22.40 2.56
CA LYS A 421 -22.82 -21.09 3.06
C LYS A 421 -23.13 -20.95 4.53
N ILE A 422 -22.31 -20.16 5.23
CA ILE A 422 -22.53 -19.79 6.64
C ILE A 422 -22.48 -18.27 6.79
N TYR A 423 -22.98 -17.75 7.89
CA TYR A 423 -22.74 -16.36 8.27
C TYR A 423 -22.13 -16.28 9.66
N VAL A 424 -21.11 -15.44 9.83
CA VAL A 424 -20.36 -15.33 11.09
C VAL A 424 -20.32 -13.86 11.50
N TRP A 425 -21.06 -13.53 12.57
CA TRP A 425 -20.99 -12.24 13.24
C TRP A 425 -19.78 -12.22 14.18
N ASP A 426 -18.61 -11.95 13.63
CA ASP A 426 -17.33 -11.87 14.35
C ASP A 426 -16.43 -10.76 13.79
N ASN A 427 -15.34 -10.42 14.51
CA ASN A 427 -14.30 -9.48 14.06
C ASN A 427 -13.10 -10.20 13.41
N SER A 428 -13.35 -11.36 12.79
CA SER A 428 -12.35 -12.14 12.06
C SER A 428 -13.02 -13.06 11.06
N ALA A 429 -12.43 -13.21 9.87
CA ALA A 429 -12.88 -14.21 8.89
C ALA A 429 -12.28 -15.62 9.15
N SER A 430 -11.64 -15.85 10.29
CA SER A 430 -10.95 -17.11 10.61
C SER A 430 -11.86 -18.33 10.62
N ILE A 431 -13.12 -18.20 11.06
CA ILE A 431 -14.05 -19.35 11.07
C ILE A 431 -14.33 -19.82 9.64
N TYR A 432 -14.51 -18.90 8.69
CA TYR A 432 -14.66 -19.24 7.27
C TYR A 432 -13.42 -19.93 6.71
N LEU A 433 -12.24 -19.39 7.02
CA LEU A 433 -10.95 -19.95 6.57
C LEU A 433 -10.71 -21.36 7.13
N SER A 434 -10.93 -21.57 8.42
CA SER A 434 -10.69 -22.87 9.05
C SER A 434 -11.73 -23.91 8.67
N SER A 435 -12.99 -23.51 8.50
CA SER A 435 -14.07 -24.42 8.06
C SER A 435 -14.13 -24.62 6.54
N GLN A 436 -13.37 -23.83 5.76
CA GLN A 436 -13.44 -23.79 4.30
C GLN A 436 -14.88 -23.57 3.80
N ARG A 437 -15.57 -22.59 4.38
CA ARG A 437 -16.95 -22.21 4.00
C ARG A 437 -17.02 -20.78 3.50
N LEU A 438 -17.90 -20.57 2.53
CA LEU A 438 -18.19 -19.25 2.01
C LEU A 438 -19.22 -18.52 2.87
N SER A 439 -19.09 -17.20 2.91
CA SER A 439 -20.07 -16.32 3.53
C SER A 439 -21.37 -16.28 2.73
N ALA A 440 -22.49 -16.32 3.43
CA ALA A 440 -23.82 -16.04 2.88
C ALA A 440 -24.09 -14.55 2.67
N ALA A 441 -23.24 -13.68 3.23
CA ALA A 441 -23.34 -12.23 3.09
C ALA A 441 -22.07 -11.61 2.53
N THR A 442 -22.24 -10.51 1.81
CA THR A 442 -21.15 -9.73 1.21
C THR A 442 -20.20 -9.16 2.26
N ILE A 443 -20.73 -8.67 3.37
CA ILE A 443 -19.92 -8.23 4.53
C ILE A 443 -19.63 -9.44 5.40
N THR A 444 -18.36 -9.81 5.49
CA THR A 444 -17.92 -11.06 6.12
C THR A 444 -17.59 -10.93 7.61
N THR A 445 -17.39 -9.70 8.09
CA THR A 445 -17.04 -9.41 9.49
C THR A 445 -17.76 -8.16 9.98
N ALA A 446 -18.09 -8.12 11.27
CA ALA A 446 -18.83 -7.00 11.88
C ALA A 446 -18.06 -5.67 11.81
N GLU A 447 -16.74 -5.74 11.91
CA GLU A 447 -15.84 -4.60 11.71
C GLU A 447 -14.89 -4.90 10.54
N PRO A 448 -14.42 -3.89 9.80
CA PRO A 448 -14.61 -2.46 10.07
C PRO A 448 -15.67 -1.79 9.16
N TYR A 449 -16.40 -2.57 8.37
CA TYR A 449 -17.19 -2.03 7.25
C TYR A 449 -18.65 -1.68 7.58
N LEU A 450 -19.12 -1.90 8.81
CA LEU A 450 -20.48 -1.49 9.22
C LEU A 450 -20.58 -0.02 9.68
N ASN A 451 -19.66 0.83 9.22
CA ASN A 451 -19.60 2.25 9.54
C ASN A 451 -20.52 3.13 8.67
N THR A 452 -21.11 2.60 7.60
CA THR A 452 -22.06 3.31 6.74
C THR A 452 -23.43 2.63 6.74
N ASP A 453 -24.49 3.42 6.58
CA ASP A 453 -25.85 2.87 6.53
C ASP A 453 -26.06 2.00 5.28
N ASP A 454 -25.44 2.34 4.15
CA ASP A 454 -25.44 1.50 2.96
C ASP A 454 -24.90 0.09 3.24
N ASN A 455 -23.78 -0.01 3.97
CA ASN A 455 -23.17 -1.29 4.30
C ASN A 455 -24.03 -2.08 5.30
N LYS A 456 -24.61 -1.41 6.31
CA LYS A 456 -25.56 -2.06 7.23
C LYS A 456 -26.79 -2.60 6.49
N ASN A 457 -27.39 -1.79 5.62
CA ASN A 457 -28.55 -2.17 4.81
C ASN A 457 -28.22 -3.34 3.86
N SER A 458 -27.05 -3.32 3.23
CA SER A 458 -26.58 -4.42 2.38
C SER A 458 -26.45 -5.72 3.17
N LEU A 459 -25.85 -5.65 4.36
CA LEU A 459 -25.71 -6.83 5.21
C LEU A 459 -27.07 -7.36 5.67
N MET A 460 -27.97 -6.48 6.10
CA MET A 460 -29.32 -6.86 6.50
C MET A 460 -30.08 -7.54 5.36
N TYR A 461 -29.96 -7.01 4.14
CA TYR A 461 -30.55 -7.60 2.95
C TYR A 461 -30.04 -9.02 2.72
N ASP A 462 -28.73 -9.24 2.80
CA ASP A 462 -28.13 -10.57 2.60
C ASP A 462 -28.53 -11.56 3.70
N VAL A 463 -28.50 -11.16 4.97
CA VAL A 463 -28.90 -12.02 6.09
C VAL A 463 -30.37 -12.42 5.96
N ASN A 464 -31.25 -11.49 5.54
CA ASN A 464 -32.68 -11.74 5.37
C ASN A 464 -33.02 -12.69 4.20
N LYS A 465 -32.09 -12.96 3.27
CA LYS A 465 -32.27 -14.03 2.27
C LYS A 465 -32.26 -15.42 2.92
N ASN A 466 -31.73 -15.53 4.14
CA ASN A 466 -31.60 -16.78 4.89
C ASN A 466 -30.89 -17.89 4.09
N GLU A 467 -29.85 -17.53 3.32
CA GLU A 467 -29.04 -18.49 2.57
C GLU A 467 -28.04 -19.25 3.46
N ALA A 468 -27.74 -18.72 4.65
CA ALA A 468 -26.83 -19.35 5.59
C ALA A 468 -27.48 -20.61 6.20
N LYS A 469 -26.77 -21.74 6.16
CA LYS A 469 -27.18 -22.94 6.88
C LYS A 469 -26.98 -22.79 8.39
N PHE A 470 -25.87 -22.15 8.75
CA PHE A 470 -25.54 -21.79 10.12
C PHE A 470 -25.22 -20.30 10.23
N VAL A 471 -25.68 -19.69 11.31
CA VAL A 471 -25.23 -18.36 11.74
C VAL A 471 -24.49 -18.48 13.06
N VAL A 472 -23.26 -17.99 13.09
CA VAL A 472 -22.41 -17.98 14.28
C VAL A 472 -22.35 -16.56 14.81
N VAL A 473 -22.64 -16.36 16.10
CA VAL A 473 -22.64 -15.02 16.72
C VAL A 473 -21.63 -14.95 17.85
N ASN A 474 -20.68 -14.01 17.75
CA ASN A 474 -19.78 -13.66 18.83
C ASN A 474 -20.52 -12.86 19.91
N LYS A 475 -20.58 -13.37 21.14
CA LYS A 475 -21.30 -12.76 22.27
C LYS A 475 -20.67 -11.46 22.77
N ASN A 476 -19.40 -11.23 22.45
CA ASN A 476 -18.67 -10.03 22.89
C ASN A 476 -18.91 -8.83 21.99
N LEU A 477 -19.56 -9.01 20.84
CA LEU A 477 -19.83 -7.94 19.89
C LEU A 477 -21.31 -7.52 19.96
N PRO A 478 -21.61 -6.21 19.91
CA PRO A 478 -22.99 -5.76 19.78
C PRO A 478 -23.54 -6.26 18.44
N ILE A 479 -24.75 -6.81 18.47
CA ILE A 479 -25.47 -7.26 17.28
C ILE A 479 -26.53 -6.23 16.90
N LEU A 480 -26.80 -6.07 15.60
CA LEU A 480 -27.89 -5.22 15.13
C LEU A 480 -29.25 -5.85 15.50
N ASP A 481 -30.19 -5.03 15.99
CA ASP A 481 -31.50 -5.49 16.47
C ASP A 481 -32.30 -6.26 15.40
N GLU A 482 -32.18 -5.85 14.14
CA GLU A 482 -32.85 -6.50 13.02
C GLU A 482 -32.26 -7.88 12.71
N ILE A 483 -30.92 -8.04 12.83
CA ILE A 483 -30.27 -9.35 12.67
C ILE A 483 -30.69 -10.26 13.82
N LYS A 484 -30.76 -9.73 15.05
CA LYS A 484 -31.25 -10.48 16.20
C LYS A 484 -32.70 -10.96 15.97
N THR A 485 -33.56 -10.10 15.44
CA THR A 485 -34.96 -10.43 15.13
C THR A 485 -35.06 -11.49 14.03
N ASN A 486 -34.21 -11.42 13.00
CA ASN A 486 -34.11 -12.46 11.97
C ASN A 486 -33.69 -13.80 12.60
N LEU A 487 -32.65 -13.81 13.44
CA LEU A 487 -32.16 -15.01 14.11
C LEU A 487 -33.24 -15.68 14.97
N GLU A 488 -33.97 -14.90 15.76
CA GLU A 488 -35.04 -15.41 16.63
C GLU A 488 -36.21 -16.01 15.85
N SER A 489 -36.41 -15.62 14.58
CA SER A 489 -37.54 -16.08 13.76
C SER A 489 -37.18 -17.22 12.80
N GLN A 490 -35.97 -17.23 12.24
CA GLN A 490 -35.57 -18.13 11.16
C GLN A 490 -34.54 -19.20 11.57
N TYR A 491 -33.96 -19.09 12.76
CA TYR A 491 -32.93 -20.00 13.22
C TYR A 491 -33.18 -20.48 14.66
N GLN A 492 -32.61 -21.63 15.00
CA GLN A 492 -32.63 -22.22 16.34
C GLN A 492 -31.21 -22.35 16.89
N SER A 493 -31.00 -22.02 18.16
CA SER A 493 -29.70 -22.20 18.82
C SER A 493 -29.44 -23.69 19.02
N VAL A 494 -28.35 -24.20 18.45
CA VAL A 494 -28.00 -25.64 18.48
C VAL A 494 -26.78 -25.92 19.35
N GLN A 495 -25.89 -24.95 19.50
CA GLN A 495 -24.71 -25.07 20.34
C GLN A 495 -24.29 -23.70 20.85
N THR A 496 -23.75 -23.67 22.07
CA THR A 496 -23.19 -22.47 22.67
C THR A 496 -21.83 -22.84 23.25
N THR A 497 -20.81 -22.10 22.86
CA THR A 497 -19.45 -22.20 23.43
C THR A 497 -19.22 -21.05 24.39
N ASP A 498 -17.99 -20.79 24.83
CA ASP A 498 -17.73 -19.69 25.77
C ASP A 498 -18.03 -18.33 25.12
N TYR A 499 -17.53 -18.13 23.90
CA TYR A 499 -17.61 -16.86 23.17
C TYR A 499 -18.64 -16.84 22.05
N PHE A 500 -19.09 -17.98 21.55
CA PHE A 500 -20.02 -18.04 20.42
C PHE A 500 -21.34 -18.75 20.73
N THR A 501 -22.36 -18.35 19.99
CA THR A 501 -23.62 -19.09 19.87
C THR A 501 -23.80 -19.48 18.40
N ILE A 502 -24.05 -20.76 18.16
CA ILE A 502 -24.26 -21.32 16.82
C ILE A 502 -25.76 -21.55 16.63
N TYR A 503 -26.29 -20.93 15.59
CA TYR A 503 -27.68 -21.02 15.18
C TYR A 503 -27.78 -21.82 13.89
N GLN A 504 -28.71 -22.77 13.83
CA GLN A 504 -29.01 -23.54 12.63
C GLN A 504 -30.34 -23.06 12.02
N LYS A 505 -30.40 -22.97 10.69
CA LYS A 505 -31.61 -22.57 9.99
C LYS A 505 -32.76 -23.54 10.31
N ASN A 506 -33.94 -23.00 10.58
CA ASN A 506 -35.16 -23.78 10.78
C ASN A 506 -35.53 -24.50 9.46
N GLU A 507 -36.01 -25.74 9.57
CA GLU A 507 -36.49 -26.53 8.41
C GLU A 507 -37.81 -26.00 7.83
#